data_AF-A0A0H3K4D9-F1
#
_entry.id   AF-A0A0H3K4D9-F1
#
_cell.length_a   1.000
_cell.length_b   1.000
_cell.length_c   1.000
_cell.angle_alpha   90.00
_cell.angle_beta   90.00
_cell.angle_gamma   90.00
#
_symmetry.space_group_name_H-M   'P 1'
#
loop_
_entity.id
_entity.type
_entity.pdbx_description
1 polymer ?
#
loop_
_entity_poly.entity_id
_entity_poly.type
_entity_poly.pdbx_seq_one_letter_code
_entity_poly.pdbx_strand_id
1 'polypeptide(L)'
;MFLKNYWYPVALAQKVGDRPLSVTLCGEAIALYRDSAGQIHALSDRCVHRGAALSGGWVENDCLVCPYHGWQYDAQGHCRKIPANTEQQRIPFAAKVPHYDAIERYGLVWLFYGDLPEADRPPLPPLPEYDDPAWRTVQGEVTYTTHYTRVTENLMDFAHAPFTHSGSFGAASDPLIEPYKVEQLPDGLRAQTQFTNRPIAAFGSCSIVAMPHVPSPPQSPFTCPASSAPKRT
;
A
#
# COMPACT_ATOMS: atom_id res chain seq x y z
N MET A 1 -1.60 -0.43 16.48
CA MET A 1 -3.07 -0.47 16.32
C MET A 1 -3.39 0.28 15.03
N PHE A 2 -4.12 -0.34 14.11
CA PHE A 2 -4.49 0.26 12.82
C PHE A 2 -5.95 0.74 12.88
N LEU A 3 -6.30 1.77 12.12
CA LEU A 3 -7.69 2.24 12.04
C LEU A 3 -8.46 1.31 11.09
N LYS A 4 -9.53 0.72 11.60
CA LYS A 4 -10.45 -0.07 10.78
C LYS A 4 -11.52 0.82 10.18
N ASN A 5 -12.14 0.33 9.13
CA ASN A 5 -13.27 0.93 8.43
C ASN A 5 -12.91 2.20 7.64
N TYR A 6 -11.72 2.19 7.03
CA TYR A 6 -11.23 3.26 6.15
C TYR A 6 -10.64 2.69 4.86
N TRP A 7 -10.62 3.54 3.84
CA TRP A 7 -9.91 3.29 2.59
C TRP A 7 -8.43 3.68 2.72
N TYR A 8 -7.55 2.78 2.31
CA TYR A 8 -6.11 2.97 2.32
C TYR A 8 -5.56 2.90 0.90
N PRO A 9 -4.79 3.90 0.45
CA PRO A 9 -4.04 3.78 -0.79
C PRO A 9 -2.87 2.82 -0.56
N VAL A 10 -2.79 1.75 -1.36
CA VAL A 10 -1.79 0.68 -1.18
C VAL A 10 -0.76 0.59 -2.29
N ALA A 11 -1.06 1.14 -3.47
CA ALA A 11 -0.17 1.13 -4.62
C ALA A 11 -0.56 2.22 -5.62
N LEU A 12 0.40 2.64 -6.46
CA LEU A 12 0.10 3.29 -7.73
C LEU A 12 -0.59 2.28 -8.65
N ALA A 13 -1.71 2.65 -9.27
CA ALA A 13 -2.51 1.73 -10.09
C ALA A 13 -1.70 1.12 -11.27
N GLN A 14 -0.83 1.92 -11.87
CA GLN A 14 0.05 1.50 -12.96
C GLN A 14 1.07 0.42 -12.57
N LYS A 15 1.32 0.19 -11.27
CA LYS A 15 2.20 -0.90 -10.82
C LYS A 15 1.52 -2.27 -10.87
N VAL A 16 0.19 -2.31 -10.90
CA VAL A 16 -0.58 -3.54 -11.10
C VAL A 16 -0.68 -3.80 -12.61
N GLY A 17 0.37 -4.43 -13.13
CA GLY A 17 0.44 -4.88 -14.53
C GLY A 17 -0.06 -6.31 -14.69
N ASP A 18 0.50 -7.03 -15.67
CA ASP A 18 0.08 -8.39 -16.02
C ASP A 18 0.41 -9.43 -14.93
N ARG A 19 1.41 -9.14 -14.11
CA ARG A 19 1.79 -9.99 -12.98
C ARG A 19 1.14 -9.49 -11.70
N PRO A 20 0.66 -10.40 -10.83
CA PRO A 20 0.18 -10.02 -9.51
C PRO A 20 1.24 -9.24 -8.71
N LEU A 21 0.80 -8.24 -7.96
CA LEU A 21 1.64 -7.39 -7.12
C LEU A 21 1.36 -7.68 -5.65
N SER A 22 2.40 -7.95 -4.87
CA SER A 22 2.27 -8.04 -3.40
C SER A 22 2.34 -6.66 -2.77
N VAL A 23 1.41 -6.37 -1.86
CA VAL A 23 1.43 -5.20 -0.99
C VAL A 23 1.21 -5.64 0.46
N THR A 24 1.59 -4.80 1.42
CA THR A 24 1.30 -5.03 2.84
C THR A 24 0.44 -3.89 3.37
N LEU A 25 -0.72 -4.23 3.91
CA LEU A 25 -1.64 -3.28 4.54
C LEU A 25 -1.92 -3.73 5.97
N CYS A 26 -1.62 -2.87 6.94
CA CYS A 26 -1.93 -3.14 8.35
C CYS A 26 -1.38 -4.48 8.88
N GLY A 27 -0.23 -4.92 8.36
CA GLY A 27 0.42 -6.19 8.71
C GLY A 27 -0.04 -7.40 7.89
N GLU A 28 -1.05 -7.24 7.04
CA GLU A 28 -1.57 -8.28 6.16
C GLU A 28 -0.90 -8.22 4.78
N ALA A 29 -0.42 -9.36 4.29
CA ALA A 29 0.07 -9.49 2.91
C ALA A 29 -1.12 -9.69 1.95
N ILE A 30 -1.17 -8.89 0.88
CA ILE A 30 -2.28 -8.83 -0.07
C ILE A 30 -1.72 -8.90 -1.49
N ALA A 31 -2.28 -9.79 -2.31
CA ALA A 31 -1.99 -9.91 -3.73
C ALA A 31 -3.03 -9.08 -4.51
N LEU A 32 -2.54 -8.09 -5.24
CA LEU A 32 -3.31 -7.31 -6.21
C LEU A 32 -3.14 -7.94 -7.59
N TYR A 33 -4.22 -8.07 -8.35
CA TYR A 33 -4.14 -8.50 -9.75
C TYR A 33 -5.20 -7.80 -10.59
N ARG A 34 -4.96 -7.72 -11.90
CA ARG A 34 -5.88 -7.13 -12.86
C ARG A 34 -6.58 -8.22 -13.66
N ASP A 35 -7.90 -8.14 -13.79
CA ASP A 35 -8.65 -9.03 -14.67
C ASP A 35 -8.64 -8.58 -16.13
N SER A 36 -9.28 -9.36 -17.01
CA SER A 36 -9.37 -9.07 -18.44
C SER A 36 -10.18 -7.80 -18.78
N ALA A 37 -11.05 -7.35 -17.88
CA ALA A 37 -11.77 -6.09 -18.00
C ALA A 37 -10.95 -4.88 -17.51
N GLY A 38 -9.76 -5.12 -16.97
CA GLY A 38 -8.90 -4.09 -16.41
C GLY A 38 -9.23 -3.74 -14.97
N GLN A 39 -10.14 -4.44 -14.30
CA GLN A 39 -10.47 -4.20 -12.90
C GLN A 39 -9.41 -4.81 -11.98
N ILE A 40 -9.01 -4.07 -10.94
CA ILE A 40 -8.08 -4.56 -9.92
C ILE A 40 -8.86 -5.26 -8.82
N HIS A 41 -8.39 -6.46 -8.46
CA HIS A 41 -8.89 -7.28 -7.36
C HIS A 41 -7.79 -7.48 -6.31
N ALA A 42 -8.19 -7.68 -5.06
CA ALA A 42 -7.28 -7.81 -3.93
C ALA A 42 -7.63 -9.02 -3.06
N LEU A 43 -6.71 -9.97 -2.97
CA LEU A 43 -6.87 -11.18 -2.17
C LEU A 43 -5.75 -11.28 -1.13
N SER A 44 -5.97 -12.00 -0.02
CA SER A 44 -4.86 -12.36 0.88
C SER A 44 -3.76 -13.06 0.10
N ASP A 45 -2.51 -12.63 0.28
CA ASP A 45 -1.34 -13.17 -0.41
C ASP A 45 -0.88 -14.51 0.19
N ARG A 46 -1.84 -15.38 0.54
CA ARG A 46 -1.58 -16.66 1.19
C ARG A 46 -2.60 -17.70 0.74
N CYS A 47 -2.15 -18.61 -0.12
CA CYS A 47 -2.95 -19.73 -0.58
C CYS A 47 -3.39 -20.62 0.59
N VAL A 48 -4.69 -20.90 0.72
CA VAL A 48 -5.23 -21.75 1.80
C VAL A 48 -4.76 -23.21 1.74
N HIS A 49 -4.24 -23.67 0.61
CA HIS A 49 -3.76 -25.05 0.48
C HIS A 49 -2.49 -25.31 1.32
N ARG A 50 -1.42 -24.54 1.06
CA ARG A 50 -0.09 -24.73 1.68
C ARG A 50 0.65 -23.41 1.99
N GLY A 51 -0.04 -22.28 1.94
CA GLY A 51 0.51 -20.98 2.35
C GLY A 51 1.46 -20.31 1.36
N ALA A 52 1.55 -20.80 0.12
CA ALA A 52 2.32 -20.12 -0.92
C ALA A 52 1.75 -18.70 -1.18
N ALA A 53 2.64 -17.74 -1.43
CA ALA A 53 2.26 -16.40 -1.86
C ALA A 53 1.55 -16.49 -3.22
N LEU A 54 0.34 -15.91 -3.30
CA LEU A 54 -0.44 -15.85 -4.54
C LEU A 54 0.13 -14.82 -5.52
N SER A 55 0.82 -13.79 -5.00
CA SER A 55 1.50 -12.76 -5.78
C SER A 55 2.63 -13.32 -6.64
N GLY A 56 3.20 -14.47 -6.29
CA GLY A 56 4.14 -15.22 -7.13
C GLY A 56 3.50 -15.96 -8.31
N GLY A 57 2.17 -15.89 -8.44
CA GLY A 57 1.38 -16.59 -9.44
C GLY A 57 1.17 -15.80 -10.74
N TRP A 58 0.04 -16.08 -11.40
CA TRP A 58 -0.41 -15.40 -12.62
C TRP A 58 -1.92 -15.30 -12.66
N VAL A 59 -2.45 -14.53 -13.61
CA VAL A 59 -3.89 -14.42 -13.87
C VAL A 59 -4.26 -15.34 -15.03
N GLU A 60 -5.31 -16.14 -14.87
CA GLU A 60 -5.87 -16.98 -15.93
C GLU A 60 -7.40 -17.03 -15.78
N ASN A 61 -8.14 -16.73 -16.85
CA ASN A 61 -9.61 -16.68 -16.84
C ASN A 61 -10.17 -15.83 -15.68
N ASP A 62 -9.61 -14.62 -15.50
CA ASP A 62 -9.94 -13.67 -14.44
C ASP A 62 -9.77 -14.21 -13.00
N CYS A 63 -9.04 -15.32 -12.84
CA CYS A 63 -8.71 -15.89 -11.55
C CYS A 63 -7.22 -15.73 -11.24
N LEU A 64 -6.91 -15.51 -9.95
CA LEU A 64 -5.54 -15.55 -9.46
C LEU A 64 -5.11 -17.00 -9.25
N VAL A 65 -4.07 -17.42 -9.98
CA VAL A 65 -3.57 -18.78 -9.97
C VAL A 65 -2.37 -18.90 -9.03
N CYS A 66 -2.47 -19.78 -8.03
CA CYS A 66 -1.39 -20.05 -7.10
C CYS A 66 -0.19 -20.70 -7.81
N PRO A 67 1.04 -20.20 -7.61
CA PRO A 67 2.22 -20.73 -8.31
C PRO A 67 2.61 -22.14 -7.90
N TYR A 68 2.10 -22.64 -6.77
CA TYR A 68 2.55 -23.91 -6.23
C TYR A 68 1.83 -25.11 -6.85
N HIS A 69 0.49 -25.10 -6.81
CA HIS A 69 -0.33 -26.24 -7.30
C HIS A 69 -1.43 -25.80 -8.27
N GLY A 70 -1.38 -24.55 -8.75
CA GLY A 70 -2.33 -24.04 -9.74
C GLY A 70 -3.76 -23.87 -9.24
N TRP A 71 -3.99 -23.80 -7.93
CA TRP A 71 -5.31 -23.47 -7.39
C TRP A 71 -5.72 -22.08 -7.87
N GLN A 72 -6.91 -21.96 -8.44
CA GLN A 72 -7.41 -20.72 -9.02
C GLN A 72 -8.46 -20.10 -8.09
N TYR A 73 -8.33 -18.81 -7.79
CA TYR A 73 -9.23 -18.06 -6.92
C TYR A 73 -9.91 -16.94 -7.71
N ASP A 74 -11.23 -16.81 -7.60
CA ASP A 74 -11.97 -15.69 -8.18
C ASP A 74 -11.74 -14.37 -7.41
N ALA A 75 -12.32 -13.27 -7.91
CA ALA A 75 -12.26 -11.95 -7.29
C ALA A 75 -12.76 -11.90 -5.84
N GLN A 76 -13.67 -12.79 -5.46
CA GLN A 76 -14.21 -12.90 -4.10
C GLN A 76 -13.39 -13.87 -3.23
N GLY A 77 -12.30 -14.41 -3.78
CA GLY A 77 -11.37 -15.31 -3.10
C GLY A 77 -11.83 -16.76 -3.04
N HIS A 78 -12.91 -17.16 -3.72
CA HIS A 78 -13.35 -18.56 -3.76
C HIS A 78 -12.50 -19.36 -4.72
N CYS A 79 -12.05 -20.55 -4.29
CA CYS A 79 -11.35 -21.46 -5.18
C CYS A 79 -12.33 -22.00 -6.25
N ARG A 80 -11.99 -21.76 -7.52
CA ARG A 80 -12.78 -22.18 -8.69
C ARG A 80 -12.25 -23.44 -9.35
N LYS A 81 -10.96 -23.73 -9.17
CA LYS A 81 -10.31 -24.88 -9.81
C LYS A 81 -9.18 -25.41 -8.95
N ILE A 82 -9.16 -26.73 -8.78
CA ILE A 82 -8.05 -27.50 -8.20
C ILE A 82 -7.56 -28.44 -9.31
N PRO A 83 -6.43 -28.16 -9.97
CA PRO A 83 -5.98 -28.94 -11.14
C PRO A 83 -5.79 -30.43 -10.88
N ALA A 84 -5.44 -30.81 -9.65
CA ALA A 84 -5.24 -32.21 -9.25
C ALA A 84 -6.54 -33.00 -9.04
N ASN A 85 -7.70 -32.33 -9.05
CA ASN A 85 -9.00 -32.98 -8.90
C ASN A 85 -9.61 -33.29 -10.27
N THR A 86 -10.40 -34.37 -10.35
CA THR A 86 -11.29 -34.60 -11.50
C THR A 86 -12.43 -33.59 -11.50
N GLU A 87 -13.07 -33.39 -12.65
CA GLU A 87 -14.19 -32.44 -12.78
C GLU A 87 -15.40 -32.78 -11.88
N GLN A 88 -15.57 -34.05 -11.50
CA GLN A 88 -16.66 -34.45 -10.61
C GLN A 88 -16.35 -34.21 -9.12
N GLN A 89 -15.09 -34.01 -8.75
CA GLN A 89 -14.71 -33.78 -7.36
C GLN A 89 -15.09 -32.36 -6.93
N ARG A 90 -15.84 -32.28 -5.83
CA ARG A 90 -16.24 -30.98 -5.27
C ARG A 90 -15.05 -30.26 -4.64
N ILE A 91 -14.94 -28.97 -4.93
CA ILE A 91 -14.02 -28.08 -4.21
C ILE A 91 -14.56 -27.88 -2.80
N PRO A 92 -13.74 -28.02 -1.74
CA PRO A 92 -14.19 -27.78 -0.37
C PRO A 92 -14.72 -26.35 -0.19
N PHE A 93 -15.84 -26.18 0.51
CA PHE A 93 -16.40 -24.85 0.78
C PHE A 93 -15.43 -23.91 1.53
N ALA A 94 -14.53 -24.48 2.34
CA ALA A 94 -13.49 -23.75 3.05
C ALA A 94 -12.29 -23.35 2.17
N ALA A 95 -12.24 -23.76 0.89
CA ALA A 95 -11.20 -23.38 -0.05
C ALA A 95 -11.43 -21.94 -0.55
N LYS A 96 -11.28 -20.97 0.35
CA LYS A 96 -11.42 -19.54 0.05
C LYS A 96 -10.37 -18.73 0.80
N VAL A 97 -9.83 -17.70 0.15
CA VAL A 97 -8.95 -16.71 0.77
C VAL A 97 -9.75 -15.45 1.12
N PRO A 98 -9.35 -14.67 2.14
CA PRO A 98 -9.91 -13.34 2.34
C PRO A 98 -9.75 -12.49 1.07
N HIS A 99 -10.77 -11.71 0.73
CA HIS A 99 -10.70 -10.66 -0.29
C HIS A 99 -10.87 -9.30 0.39
N TYR A 100 -10.46 -8.26 -0.32
CA TYR A 100 -10.59 -6.87 0.09
C TYR A 100 -11.25 -6.11 -1.05
N ASP A 101 -12.20 -5.23 -0.72
CA ASP A 101 -12.76 -4.34 -1.71
C ASP A 101 -11.69 -3.38 -2.21
N ALA A 102 -11.57 -3.29 -3.53
CA ALA A 102 -10.57 -2.50 -4.20
C ALA A 102 -11.24 -1.46 -5.12
N ILE A 103 -10.77 -0.22 -5.06
CA ILE A 103 -11.17 0.85 -5.97
C ILE A 103 -9.91 1.41 -6.63
N GLU A 104 -9.91 1.48 -7.96
CA GLU A 104 -8.93 2.24 -8.72
C GLU A 104 -9.46 3.69 -8.90
N ARG A 105 -8.85 4.66 -8.23
CA ARG A 105 -9.21 6.08 -8.35
C ARG A 105 -8.04 6.99 -8.01
N TYR A 106 -7.97 8.15 -8.67
CA TYR A 106 -6.88 9.10 -8.53
C TYR A 106 -5.50 8.51 -8.92
N GLY A 107 -5.54 7.49 -9.79
CA GLY A 107 -4.40 6.67 -10.23
C GLY A 107 -3.72 5.88 -9.09
N LEU A 108 -4.47 5.63 -8.02
CA LEU A 108 -4.09 4.81 -6.87
C LEU A 108 -5.03 3.60 -6.78
N VAL A 109 -4.52 2.51 -6.19
CA VAL A 109 -5.33 1.39 -5.73
C VAL A 109 -5.68 1.64 -4.26
N TRP A 110 -6.97 1.70 -3.97
CA TRP A 110 -7.51 1.87 -2.62
C TRP A 110 -8.09 0.55 -2.14
N LEU A 111 -7.72 0.11 -0.95
CA LEU A 111 -8.35 -1.04 -0.30
C LEU A 111 -9.15 -0.60 0.91
N PHE A 112 -10.35 -1.14 1.07
CA PHE A 112 -11.12 -0.96 2.30
C PHE A 112 -10.62 -1.94 3.36
N TYR A 113 -10.07 -1.40 4.46
CA TYR A 113 -9.60 -2.22 5.58
C TYR A 113 -10.63 -2.17 6.72
N GLY A 114 -11.56 -3.12 6.73
CA GLY A 114 -12.66 -3.12 7.68
C GLY A 114 -13.68 -4.21 7.41
N ASP A 115 -14.76 -4.18 8.18
CA ASP A 115 -15.86 -5.16 8.13
C ASP A 115 -17.23 -4.50 7.93
N LEU A 116 -17.28 -3.18 7.67
CA LEU A 116 -18.53 -2.51 7.33
C LEU A 116 -19.12 -3.08 6.02
N PRO A 117 -20.46 -3.27 5.98
CA PRO A 117 -21.18 -3.50 4.73
C PRO A 117 -20.89 -2.40 3.72
N GLU A 118 -20.88 -2.72 2.43
CA GLU A 118 -20.57 -1.78 1.35
C GLU A 118 -21.36 -0.46 1.43
N ALA A 119 -22.65 -0.55 1.77
CA ALA A 119 -23.54 0.61 1.90
C ALA A 119 -23.16 1.60 3.02
N ASP A 120 -22.41 1.12 4.02
CA ASP A 120 -22.02 1.90 5.20
C ASP A 120 -20.56 2.39 5.14
N ARG A 121 -19.82 2.04 4.08
CA ARG A 121 -18.41 2.43 3.94
C ARG A 121 -18.30 3.92 3.65
N PRO A 122 -17.31 4.61 4.23
CA PRO A 122 -17.05 6.00 3.88
C PRO A 122 -16.67 6.11 2.40
N PRO A 123 -16.98 7.23 1.73
CA PRO A 123 -16.48 7.48 0.40
C PRO A 123 -14.94 7.63 0.41
N LEU A 124 -14.31 7.54 -0.76
CA LEU A 124 -12.94 8.00 -0.89
C LEU A 124 -12.85 9.51 -0.61
N PRO A 125 -11.74 10.00 0.00
CA PRO A 125 -11.50 11.43 0.10
C PRO A 125 -11.61 12.10 -1.27
N PRO A 126 -12.40 13.18 -1.41
CA PRO A 126 -12.57 13.84 -2.69
C PRO A 126 -11.28 14.54 -3.12
N LEU A 127 -10.92 14.40 -4.40
CA LEU A 127 -9.82 15.12 -5.04
C LEU A 127 -10.29 15.67 -6.39
N PRO A 128 -11.07 16.77 -6.40
CA PRO A 128 -11.69 17.29 -7.61
C PRO A 128 -10.67 17.74 -8.66
N GLU A 129 -9.48 18.19 -8.24
CA GLU A 129 -8.39 18.60 -9.13
C GLU A 129 -7.88 17.46 -10.01
N TYR A 130 -8.15 16.20 -9.66
CA TYR A 130 -7.74 15.06 -10.48
C TYR A 130 -8.55 14.95 -11.79
N ASP A 131 -9.83 15.31 -11.76
CA ASP A 131 -10.73 15.23 -12.92
C ASP A 131 -10.81 16.55 -13.71
N ASP A 132 -10.17 17.61 -13.20
CA ASP A 132 -10.15 18.91 -13.84
C ASP A 132 -9.03 18.99 -14.90
N PRO A 133 -9.35 19.19 -16.20
CA PRO A 133 -8.36 19.26 -17.27
C PRO A 133 -7.41 20.46 -17.17
N ALA A 134 -7.70 21.45 -16.32
CA ALA A 134 -6.77 22.54 -16.01
C ALA A 134 -5.56 22.08 -15.18
N TRP A 135 -5.62 20.89 -14.60
CA TRP A 135 -4.58 20.32 -13.77
C TRP A 135 -3.86 19.17 -14.45
N ARG A 136 -2.59 19.01 -14.07
CA ARG A 136 -1.76 17.85 -14.43
C ARG A 136 -1.47 17.07 -13.16
N THR A 137 -1.80 15.79 -13.17
CA THR A 137 -1.41 14.88 -12.09
C THR A 137 0.08 14.55 -12.16
N VAL A 138 0.75 14.61 -11.01
CA VAL A 138 2.11 14.07 -10.80
C VAL A 138 2.02 13.06 -9.67
N GLN A 139 2.53 11.86 -9.90
CA GLN A 139 2.47 10.76 -8.94
C GLN A 139 3.87 10.39 -8.46
N GLY A 140 3.96 9.97 -7.20
CA GLY A 140 5.18 9.48 -6.59
C GLY A 140 4.85 8.64 -5.36
N GLU A 141 5.83 7.87 -4.93
CA GLU A 141 5.76 7.09 -3.70
C GLU A 141 7.09 7.17 -2.96
N VAL A 142 7.03 7.15 -1.63
CA VAL A 142 8.20 7.13 -0.76
C VAL A 142 7.90 6.20 0.42
N THR A 143 8.84 5.32 0.73
CA THR A 143 8.74 4.41 1.88
C THR A 143 9.52 4.98 3.06
N TYR A 144 8.86 5.09 4.21
CA TYR A 144 9.49 5.54 5.46
C TYR A 144 9.57 4.38 6.46
N THR A 145 10.74 4.20 7.09
CA THR A 145 10.93 3.27 8.20
C THR A 145 10.53 3.92 9.53
N THR A 146 9.25 4.29 9.66
CA THR A 146 8.70 4.91 10.87
C THR A 146 7.22 4.57 11.03
N HIS A 147 6.66 4.84 12.21
CA HIS A 147 5.23 4.67 12.42
C HIS A 147 4.45 5.72 11.62
N TYR A 148 3.38 5.31 10.92
CA TYR A 148 2.63 6.18 9.99
C TYR A 148 2.16 7.50 10.64
N THR A 149 1.83 7.48 11.93
CA THR A 149 1.40 8.70 12.66
C THR A 149 2.50 9.76 12.69
N ARG A 150 3.78 9.39 12.68
CA ARG A 150 4.90 10.35 12.63
C ARG A 150 4.99 11.02 11.26
N VAL A 151 4.66 10.29 10.19
CA VAL A 151 4.57 10.87 8.85
C VAL A 151 3.36 11.81 8.78
N THR A 152 2.21 11.40 9.32
CA THR A 152 1.01 12.24 9.38
C THR A 152 1.26 13.53 10.18
N GLU A 153 1.84 13.43 11.38
CA GLU A 153 2.23 14.59 12.20
C GLU A 153 3.18 15.53 11.44
N ASN A 154 4.21 14.99 10.78
CA ASN A 154 5.15 15.79 10.00
C ASN A 154 4.50 16.52 8.82
N LEU A 155 3.58 15.87 8.10
CA LEU A 155 2.87 16.48 6.98
C LEU A 155 1.91 17.60 7.41
N MET A 156 1.42 17.54 8.65
CA MET A 156 0.51 18.55 9.22
C MET A 156 1.25 19.69 9.94
N ASP A 157 2.53 19.50 10.27
CA ASP A 157 3.34 20.49 10.98
C ASP A 157 4.10 21.41 10.01
N PHE A 158 3.68 22.66 9.87
CA PHE A 158 4.40 23.64 9.05
C PHE A 158 5.66 24.20 9.74
N ALA A 159 5.82 24.05 11.05
CA ALA A 159 6.92 24.65 11.79
C ALA A 159 8.29 24.06 11.42
N HIS A 160 8.34 22.83 10.90
CA HIS A 160 9.59 22.23 10.42
C HIS A 160 10.08 22.79 9.07
N ALA A 161 9.19 23.39 8.27
CA ALA A 161 9.51 23.80 6.90
C ALA A 161 10.71 24.78 6.81
N PRO A 162 10.76 25.87 7.59
CA PRO A 162 11.90 26.80 7.58
C PRO A 162 13.26 26.15 7.85
N PHE A 163 13.30 25.03 8.58
CA PHE A 163 14.55 24.41 9.03
C PHE A 163 14.93 23.22 8.16
N THR A 164 14.06 22.21 8.07
CA THR A 164 14.32 20.95 7.34
C THR A 164 14.33 21.14 5.83
N HIS A 165 13.58 22.12 5.33
CA HIS A 165 13.43 22.40 3.90
C HIS A 165 14.09 23.73 3.50
N SER A 166 15.07 24.22 4.28
CA SER A 166 15.79 25.48 4.03
C SER A 166 16.54 25.55 2.70
N GLY A 167 16.90 24.40 2.12
CA GLY A 167 17.50 24.30 0.79
C GLY A 167 16.49 24.07 -0.35
N SER A 168 15.20 23.99 -0.02
CA SER A 168 14.10 23.81 -0.97
C SER A 168 13.07 24.93 -0.77
N PHE A 169 11.89 24.67 -0.23
CA PHE A 169 10.81 25.66 -0.15
C PHE A 169 10.74 26.42 1.18
N GLY A 170 11.56 26.07 2.17
CA GLY A 170 11.60 26.70 3.49
C GLY A 170 12.53 27.92 3.56
N ALA A 171 12.22 28.86 4.44
CA ALA A 171 13.05 30.05 4.68
C ALA A 171 13.47 30.16 6.15
N ALA A 172 14.68 29.70 6.48
CA ALA A 172 15.20 29.72 7.86
C ALA A 172 15.30 31.15 8.46
N SER A 173 15.40 32.18 7.61
CA SER A 173 15.41 33.59 8.02
C SER A 173 14.03 34.13 8.41
N ASP A 174 12.96 33.39 8.15
CA ASP A 174 11.58 33.79 8.41
C ASP A 174 10.76 32.59 8.96
N PRO A 175 11.05 32.14 10.20
CA PRO A 175 10.50 30.88 10.72
C PRO A 175 9.10 31.03 11.36
N LEU A 176 8.56 32.25 11.42
CA LEU A 176 7.28 32.50 12.09
C LEU A 176 6.13 31.90 11.28
N ILE A 177 5.34 31.04 11.92
CA ILE A 177 4.08 30.56 11.37
C ILE A 177 2.96 31.42 11.98
N GLU A 178 2.29 32.20 11.13
CA GLU A 178 1.14 33.00 11.54
C GLU A 178 0.02 32.12 12.09
N PRO A 179 -0.78 32.62 13.06
CA PRO A 179 -1.95 31.89 13.54
C PRO A 179 -2.89 31.52 12.39
N TYR A 180 -3.29 30.25 12.32
CA TYR A 180 -4.24 29.73 11.34
C TYR A 180 -5.41 29.05 12.02
N LYS A 181 -6.54 29.00 11.31
CA LYS A 181 -7.76 28.35 11.81
C LYS A 181 -7.69 26.85 11.53
N VAL A 182 -8.02 26.06 12.56
CA VAL A 182 -8.28 24.62 12.43
C VAL A 182 -9.78 24.40 12.53
N GLU A 183 -10.36 23.81 11.49
CA GLU A 183 -11.77 23.47 11.40
C GLU A 183 -11.95 21.98 11.66
N GLN A 184 -12.87 21.63 12.57
CA GLN A 184 -13.29 20.24 12.77
C GLN A 184 -14.33 19.86 11.72
N LEU A 185 -14.10 18.73 11.06
CA LEU A 185 -15.02 18.10 10.13
C LEU A 185 -15.60 16.83 10.79
N PRO A 186 -16.73 16.30 10.29
CA PRO A 186 -17.34 15.08 10.84
C PRO A 186 -16.38 13.87 10.88
N ASP A 187 -15.43 13.81 9.95
CA ASP A 187 -14.50 12.70 9.72
C ASP A 187 -13.02 13.15 9.75
N GLY A 188 -12.71 14.36 10.21
CA GLY A 188 -11.33 14.85 10.22
C GLY A 188 -11.13 16.29 10.66
N LEU A 189 -10.00 16.85 10.24
CA LEU A 189 -9.58 18.23 10.53
C LEU A 189 -9.12 18.89 9.23
N ARG A 190 -9.43 20.17 9.08
CA ARG A 190 -8.90 21.02 8.00
C ARG A 190 -8.14 22.19 8.60
N ALA A 191 -6.91 22.40 8.14
CA ALA A 191 -6.13 23.59 8.43
C ALA A 191 -5.67 24.19 7.10
N GLN A 192 -5.71 25.52 6.99
CA GLN A 192 -5.22 26.24 5.83
C GLN A 192 -4.33 27.39 6.30
N THR A 193 -3.13 27.44 5.74
CA THR A 193 -2.19 28.55 5.95
C THR A 193 -1.65 29.01 4.60
N GLN A 194 -1.21 30.26 4.54
CA GLN A 194 -0.54 30.84 3.38
C GLN A 194 0.89 31.15 3.77
N PHE A 195 1.84 30.67 2.98
CA PHE A 195 3.24 31.03 3.12
C PHE A 195 3.72 31.62 1.81
N THR A 196 4.57 32.64 1.90
CA THR A 196 5.19 33.22 0.71
C THR A 196 6.40 32.37 0.36
N ASN A 197 6.30 31.58 -0.71
CA ASN A 197 7.44 30.87 -1.26
C ASN A 197 8.41 31.91 -1.84
N ARG A 198 9.55 32.16 -1.18
CA ARG A 198 10.60 33.00 -1.74
C ARG A 198 11.40 32.14 -2.70
N PRO A 199 11.56 32.53 -3.98
CA PRO A 199 12.27 31.71 -4.94
C PRO A 199 13.67 31.40 -4.43
N ILE A 200 14.01 30.11 -4.39
CA ILE A 200 15.37 29.64 -4.19
C ILE A 200 16.22 30.34 -5.25
N ALA A 201 17.30 31.01 -4.84
CA ALA A 201 18.30 31.49 -5.78
C ALA A 201 18.69 30.32 -6.70
N ALA A 202 18.49 30.49 -8.00
CA ALA A 202 18.62 29.52 -9.10
C ALA A 202 19.21 28.15 -8.72
N PHE A 203 18.42 27.08 -8.96
CA PHE A 203 18.84 25.67 -8.94
C PHE A 203 20.27 25.46 -9.48
N GLY A 204 21.25 25.42 -8.58
CA GLY A 204 22.50 24.69 -8.80
C GLY A 204 22.21 23.24 -8.48
N SER A 205 22.11 22.39 -9.52
CA SER A 205 21.95 20.93 -9.46
C SER A 205 21.14 20.40 -8.27
N CYS A 206 19.90 19.99 -8.51
CA CYS A 206 19.14 19.17 -7.58
C CYS A 206 19.84 17.81 -7.38
N SER A 207 20.83 17.78 -6.49
CA SER A 207 21.32 16.55 -5.91
C SER A 207 20.31 16.20 -4.84
N ILE A 208 19.36 15.33 -5.19
CA ILE A 208 18.71 14.49 -4.19
C ILE A 208 19.87 13.87 -3.40
N VAL A 209 20.08 14.33 -2.17
CA VAL A 209 20.99 13.64 -1.26
C VAL A 209 20.29 12.32 -0.97
N ALA A 210 20.61 11.33 -1.79
CA ALA A 210 20.37 9.95 -1.44
C ALA A 210 21.01 9.77 -0.07
N MET A 211 20.18 9.49 0.94
CA MET A 211 20.73 9.02 2.20
C MET A 211 21.66 7.86 1.87
N PRO A 212 22.88 7.81 2.45
CA PRO A 212 23.81 6.74 2.15
C PRO A 212 23.07 5.43 2.41
N HIS A 213 23.09 4.57 1.39
CA HIS A 213 22.60 3.20 1.50
C HIS A 213 23.22 2.59 2.77
N VAL A 214 22.43 2.44 3.82
CA VAL A 214 22.84 1.65 4.98
C VAL A 214 22.90 0.22 4.47
N PRO A 215 24.09 -0.40 4.35
CA PRO A 215 24.18 -1.77 3.87
C PRO A 215 23.38 -2.63 4.85
N SER A 216 22.53 -3.51 4.32
CA SER A 216 21.96 -4.57 5.12
C SER A 216 23.09 -5.34 5.79
N PRO A 217 22.99 -5.71 7.08
CA PRO A 217 24.00 -6.56 7.70
C PRO A 217 24.17 -7.82 6.84
N PRO A 218 25.41 -8.32 6.66
CA PRO A 218 25.65 -9.50 5.86
C PRO A 218 24.76 -10.63 6.38
N GLN A 219 23.99 -11.23 5.47
CA GLN A 219 23.32 -12.49 5.75
C GLN A 219 24.41 -13.51 6.01
N SER A 220 24.72 -13.71 7.29
CA SER A 220 25.41 -14.89 7.78
C SER A 220 24.68 -16.10 7.22
N PRO A 221 25.35 -17.03 6.51
CA PRO A 221 24.74 -18.31 6.25
C PRO A 221 24.48 -18.95 7.61
N PHE A 222 23.21 -19.15 7.94
CA PHE A 222 22.80 -19.99 9.06
C PHE A 222 23.37 -21.39 8.83
N THR A 223 24.58 -21.63 9.32
CA THR A 223 25.08 -22.98 9.59
C THR A 223 24.40 -23.41 10.88
N CYS A 224 23.36 -24.24 10.74
CA CYS A 224 22.76 -24.94 11.85
C CYS A 224 23.84 -25.85 12.49
N PRO A 225 24.27 -25.62 13.74
CA PRO A 225 25.11 -26.60 14.40
C PRO A 225 24.24 -27.84 14.68
N ALA A 226 24.66 -28.98 14.12
CA ALA A 226 24.04 -30.26 14.40
C ALA A 226 23.97 -30.48 15.92
N SER A 227 22.76 -30.54 16.47
CA SER A 227 22.56 -30.89 17.87
C SER A 227 22.98 -32.35 18.07
N SER A 228 24.09 -32.56 18.79
CA SER A 228 24.38 -33.86 19.39
C SER A 228 23.35 -34.11 20.49
N ALA A 229 22.47 -35.08 20.27
CA ALA A 229 21.53 -35.54 21.28
C ALA A 229 22.29 -36.15 22.47
N PRO A 230 21.97 -35.81 23.74
CA PRO A 230 22.48 -36.55 24.87
C PRO A 230 21.79 -37.92 24.93
N LYS A 231 22.58 -38.99 24.89
CA LYS A 231 22.15 -40.35 25.24
C LYS A 231 21.63 -40.33 26.67
N ARG A 232 20.35 -40.62 26.88
CA ARG A 232 19.82 -40.99 28.19
C ARG A 232 20.20 -42.45 28.46
N THR A 233 20.96 -42.66 29.53
CA THR A 233 20.92 -43.87 30.35
C THR A 233 19.68 -43.85 31.23
#